data_AF-A0A560LN14-F1
#
_entry.id   AF-A0A560LN14-F1
#
_cell.length_a   1.000
_cell.length_b   1.000
_cell.length_c   1.000
_cell.angle_alpha   90.00
_cell.angle_beta   90.00
_cell.angle_gamma   90.00
#
_symmetry.space_group_name_H-M   'P 1'
#
loop_
_entity.id
_entity.type
_entity.pdbx_description
1 polymer ?
#
loop_
_entity_poly.entity_id
_entity_poly.type
_entity_poly.pdbx_seq_one_letter_code
_entity_poly.pdbx_strand_id
1 'polypeptide(L)'
;MMRSASAIVVSLLVMSAAARAEPPKLAVFDLEMIDTSLQGEMNGPQTDEQARLLRTGGQVRKELADSGKFRVIDIAPVNAAAHGSNLQACGGCDVKLADELGADLAMTGVVQKVSNLILNINLYLPCIPGNC
;
A
#
# COMPACT_ATOMS: atom_id res chain seq x y z
N MET A 1 72.47 -6.18 17.84
CA MET A 1 71.31 -5.31 18.15
C MET A 1 70.54 -5.06 16.86
N MET A 2 69.50 -5.86 16.60
CA MET A 2 68.66 -5.81 15.40
C MET A 2 67.44 -4.93 15.73
N ARG A 3 67.25 -3.81 15.01
CA ARG A 3 66.11 -2.90 15.20
C ARG A 3 64.91 -3.43 14.42
N SER A 4 63.92 -3.97 15.12
CA SER A 4 62.66 -4.43 14.55
C SER A 4 61.85 -3.23 14.03
N ALA A 5 61.73 -3.08 12.71
CA ALA A 5 60.80 -2.15 12.09
C ALA A 5 59.40 -2.79 12.10
N SER A 6 58.54 -2.34 13.01
CA SER A 6 57.12 -2.72 13.02
C SER A 6 56.40 -1.91 11.94
N ALA A 7 56.03 -2.55 10.84
CA ALA A 7 55.17 -1.96 9.83
C ALA A 7 53.72 -1.96 10.37
N ILE A 8 53.21 -0.77 10.69
CA ILE A 8 51.81 -0.57 11.05
C ILE A 8 51.01 -0.57 9.75
N VAL A 9 50.34 -1.69 9.46
CA VAL A 9 49.35 -1.78 8.38
C VAL A 9 48.05 -1.16 8.90
N VAL A 10 47.78 0.09 8.50
CA VAL A 10 46.49 0.75 8.75
C VAL A 10 45.48 0.19 7.74
N SER A 11 44.71 -0.81 8.15
CA SER A 11 43.53 -1.28 7.40
C SER A 11 42.48 -0.16 7.37
N LEU A 12 42.32 0.49 6.20
CA LEU A 12 41.16 1.33 5.91
C LEU A 12 39.91 0.44 5.86
N LEU A 13 39.13 0.44 6.93
CA LEU A 13 37.74 -0.04 6.87
C LEU A 13 36.94 0.94 6.00
N VAL A 14 36.75 0.56 4.74
CA VAL A 14 35.75 1.19 3.86
C VAL A 14 34.38 0.84 4.44
N MET A 15 33.86 1.71 5.31
CA MET A 15 32.44 1.69 5.66
C MET A 15 31.67 2.08 4.41
N SER A 16 31.23 1.09 3.63
CA SER A 16 30.18 1.31 2.63
C SER A 16 28.93 1.76 3.38
N ALA A 17 28.71 3.07 3.45
CA ALA A 17 27.41 3.60 3.80
C ALA A 17 26.44 3.13 2.73
N ALA A 18 25.62 2.12 3.04
CA ALA A 18 24.50 1.74 2.19
C ALA A 18 23.62 2.98 2.06
N ALA A 19 23.61 3.61 0.88
CA ALA A 19 22.66 4.65 0.56
C ALA A 19 21.26 4.02 0.67
N ARG A 20 20.57 4.26 1.78
CA ARG A 20 19.16 3.87 1.90
C ARG A 20 18.39 4.79 0.97
N ALA A 21 17.97 4.23 -0.17
CA ALA A 21 16.95 4.85 -0.98
C ALA A 21 15.75 5.18 -0.09
N GLU A 22 15.16 6.36 -0.30
CA GLU A 22 13.98 6.76 0.45
C GLU A 22 12.84 5.75 0.18
N PRO A 23 12.02 5.38 1.19
CA PRO A 23 10.94 4.43 0.96
C PRO A 23 9.95 4.96 -0.10
N PRO A 24 9.46 4.11 -1.01
CA PRO A 24 8.56 4.53 -2.08
C PRO A 24 7.28 5.13 -1.53
N LYS A 25 6.78 6.17 -2.21
CA LYS A 25 5.50 6.80 -1.94
C LYS A 25 4.36 5.88 -2.36
N LEU A 26 3.45 5.63 -1.44
CA LEU A 26 2.34 4.71 -1.63
C LEU A 26 1.01 5.43 -1.43
N ALA A 27 0.19 5.51 -2.48
CA ALA A 27 -1.21 5.91 -2.37
C ALA A 27 -2.05 4.68 -1.97
N VAL A 28 -2.69 4.72 -0.80
CA VAL A 28 -3.54 3.62 -0.30
C VAL A 28 -5.00 4.04 -0.35
N PHE A 29 -5.72 3.58 -1.38
CA PHE A 29 -7.14 3.82 -1.57
C PHE A 29 -7.99 3.01 -0.57
N ASP A 30 -9.24 3.43 -0.39
CA ASP A 30 -10.17 2.71 0.47
C ASP A 30 -10.54 1.34 -0.13
N LEU A 31 -10.80 0.38 0.74
CA LEU A 31 -11.21 -0.96 0.33
C LEU A 31 -12.65 -0.95 -0.20
N GLU A 32 -12.89 -1.72 -1.26
CA GLU A 32 -14.22 -1.92 -1.84
C GLU A 32 -14.83 -3.26 -1.35
N MET A 33 -16.15 -3.35 -1.34
CA MET A 33 -16.88 -4.58 -1.04
C MET A 33 -17.50 -5.16 -2.30
N ILE A 34 -17.26 -6.44 -2.54
CA ILE A 34 -18.02 -7.24 -3.50
C ILE A 34 -18.81 -8.26 -2.70
N ASP A 35 -20.11 -8.03 -2.53
CA ASP A 35 -21.01 -8.95 -1.82
C ASP A 35 -21.88 -9.71 -2.82
N THR A 36 -21.64 -11.01 -2.93
CA THR A 36 -22.46 -11.95 -3.71
C THR A 36 -23.17 -12.96 -2.79
N SER A 37 -23.28 -12.66 -1.50
CA SER A 37 -23.96 -13.52 -0.54
C SER A 37 -25.47 -13.36 -0.61
N LEU A 38 -26.20 -14.42 -0.24
CA LEU A 38 -27.65 -14.37 -0.10
C LEU A 38 -28.11 -13.28 0.87
N GLN A 39 -27.36 -13.01 1.94
CA GLN A 39 -27.69 -11.95 2.88
C GLN A 39 -27.63 -10.57 2.22
N GLY A 40 -26.57 -10.30 1.43
CA GLY A 40 -26.43 -9.06 0.68
C GLY A 40 -27.52 -8.91 -0.39
N GLU A 41 -27.89 -10.00 -1.06
CA GLU A 41 -29.01 -10.02 -2.02
C GLU A 41 -30.35 -9.70 -1.35
N MET A 42 -30.63 -10.29 -0.18
CA MET A 42 -31.91 -10.12 0.51
C MET A 42 -32.05 -8.79 1.25
N ASN A 43 -30.97 -8.32 1.87
CA ASN A 43 -31.01 -7.19 2.81
C ASN A 43 -30.29 -5.93 2.29
N GLY A 44 -29.60 -6.04 1.15
CA GLY A 44 -28.75 -4.97 0.63
C GLY A 44 -27.50 -4.72 1.49
N PRO A 45 -26.76 -3.62 1.18
CA PRO A 45 -25.57 -3.24 1.94
C PRO A 45 -25.87 -3.00 3.42
N GLN A 46 -25.07 -3.61 4.29
CA GLN A 46 -25.23 -3.48 5.74
C GLN A 46 -24.29 -2.40 6.29
N THR A 47 -24.80 -1.55 7.19
CA THR A 47 -24.04 -0.41 7.74
C THR A 47 -22.86 -0.84 8.62
N ASP A 48 -23.01 -1.94 9.35
CA ASP A 48 -21.95 -2.50 10.20
C ASP A 48 -20.82 -3.11 9.38
N GLU A 49 -21.15 -3.74 8.25
CA GLU A 49 -20.18 -4.24 7.28
C GLU A 49 -19.40 -3.11 6.63
N GLN A 50 -20.08 -2.03 6.22
CA GLN A 50 -19.43 -0.83 5.69
C GLN A 50 -18.51 -0.19 6.73
N ALA A 51 -18.96 -0.08 7.99
CA ALA A 51 -18.12 0.43 9.07
C ALA A 51 -16.90 -0.46 9.33
N ARG A 52 -17.04 -1.79 9.21
CA ARG A 52 -15.93 -2.73 9.34
C ARG A 52 -14.95 -2.59 8.17
N LEU A 53 -15.44 -2.44 6.94
CA LEU A 53 -14.62 -2.22 5.75
C LEU A 53 -13.73 -0.98 5.90
N LEU A 54 -14.32 0.15 6.36
CA LEU A 54 -13.58 1.39 6.62
C LEU A 54 -12.51 1.19 7.71
N ARG A 55 -12.82 0.48 8.80
CA ARG A 55 -11.83 0.17 9.84
C ARG A 55 -10.70 -0.71 9.30
N THR A 56 -11.01 -1.71 8.49
CA THR A 56 -10.00 -2.58 7.86
C THR A 56 -9.08 -1.78 6.94
N GLY A 57 -9.62 -0.91 6.08
CA GLY A 57 -8.82 -0.04 5.22
C GLY A 57 -7.92 0.90 6.03
N GLY A 58 -8.47 1.51 7.10
CA GLY A 58 -7.68 2.31 8.04
C GLY A 58 -6.56 1.52 8.71
N GLN A 59 -6.81 0.27 9.10
CA GLN A 59 -5.80 -0.61 9.70
C GLN A 59 -4.67 -0.93 8.70
N VAL A 60 -5.01 -1.29 7.46
CA VAL A 60 -4.03 -1.54 6.39
C VAL A 60 -3.14 -0.32 6.17
N ARG A 61 -3.75 0.87 6.05
CA ARG A 61 -3.03 2.14 5.86
C ARG A 61 -2.08 2.42 7.03
N LYS A 62 -2.55 2.20 8.27
CA LYS A 62 -1.75 2.37 9.49
C LYS A 62 -0.56 1.40 9.52
N GLU A 63 -0.78 0.11 9.28
CA GLU A 63 0.27 -0.89 9.33
C GLU A 63 1.35 -0.66 8.25
N LEU A 64 0.93 -0.23 7.05
CA LEU A 64 1.87 0.13 5.98
C LEU A 64 2.73 1.35 6.34
N ALA A 65 2.13 2.38 6.94
CA ALA A 65 2.86 3.55 7.42
C ALA A 65 3.83 3.18 8.56
N ASP A 66 3.34 2.43 9.56
CA ASP A 66 4.13 2.02 10.73
C ASP A 66 5.26 1.04 10.36
N SER A 67 5.16 0.34 9.22
CA SER A 67 6.20 -0.58 8.76
C SER A 67 7.52 0.09 8.38
N GLY A 68 7.50 1.39 8.07
CA GLY A 68 8.64 2.14 7.55
C GLY A 68 9.10 1.71 6.15
N LYS A 69 8.39 0.77 5.50
CA LYS A 69 8.71 0.30 4.14
C LYS A 69 8.16 1.20 3.04
N PHE A 70 7.18 2.04 3.38
CA PHE A 70 6.50 2.92 2.45
C PHE A 70 6.32 4.30 3.07
N ARG A 71 6.32 5.33 2.22
CA ARG A 71 5.80 6.65 2.56
C ARG A 71 4.34 6.71 2.14
N VAL A 72 3.42 6.40 3.05
CA VAL A 72 1.99 6.50 2.77
C VAL A 72 1.60 7.97 2.59
N ILE A 73 1.05 8.32 1.42
CA ILE A 73 0.67 9.69 1.08
C ILE A 73 -0.84 9.94 1.24
N ASP A 74 -1.23 11.21 1.37
CA ASP A 74 -2.63 11.61 1.48
C ASP A 74 -3.34 11.50 0.13
N ILE A 75 -4.51 10.84 0.13
CA ILE A 75 -5.37 10.65 -1.05
C ILE A 75 -6.57 11.58 -1.06
N ALA A 76 -6.75 12.45 -0.05
CA ALA A 76 -7.87 13.37 0.03
C ALA A 76 -8.15 14.16 -1.27
N PRO A 77 -7.14 14.63 -2.04
CA PRO A 77 -7.38 15.37 -3.28
C PRO A 77 -8.13 14.58 -4.37
N VAL A 78 -7.96 13.25 -4.41
CA VAL A 78 -8.56 12.37 -5.42
C VAL A 78 -9.70 11.53 -4.88
N ASN A 79 -10.06 11.68 -3.59
CA ASN A 79 -10.96 10.76 -2.91
C ASN A 79 -12.36 10.71 -3.56
N ALA A 80 -12.88 11.85 -3.99
CA ALA A 80 -14.17 11.91 -4.70
C ALA A 80 -14.14 11.16 -6.04
N ALA A 81 -13.03 11.26 -6.79
CA ALA A 81 -12.87 10.54 -8.06
C ALA A 81 -12.69 9.04 -7.83
N ALA A 82 -11.94 8.66 -6.78
CA ALA A 82 -11.73 7.28 -6.38
C ALA A 82 -13.06 6.59 -6.00
N HIS A 83 -13.88 7.22 -5.17
CA HIS A 83 -15.19 6.68 -4.79
C HIS A 83 -16.25 6.73 -5.91
N GLY A 84 -16.05 7.57 -6.93
CA GLY A 84 -16.91 7.64 -8.11
C GLY A 84 -16.68 6.50 -9.11
N SER A 85 -15.66 5.66 -8.89
CA SER A 85 -15.24 4.59 -9.78
C SER A 85 -15.17 3.25 -9.03
N ASN A 86 -15.20 2.14 -9.76
CA ASN A 86 -14.76 0.84 -9.22
C ASN A 86 -13.27 0.70 -9.54
N LEU A 87 -12.41 0.93 -8.54
CA LEU A 87 -10.96 0.95 -8.73
C LEU A 87 -10.41 -0.40 -9.19
N GLN A 88 -11.08 -1.51 -8.87
CA GLN A 88 -10.70 -2.85 -9.32
C GLN A 88 -10.97 -3.09 -10.81
N ALA A 89 -12.01 -2.45 -11.36
CA ALA A 89 -12.51 -2.71 -12.72
C ALA A 89 -12.40 -1.51 -13.69
N CYS A 90 -11.77 -0.40 -13.28
CA CYS A 90 -11.74 0.83 -14.06
C CYS A 90 -10.63 0.93 -15.13
N GLY A 91 -9.89 -0.15 -15.39
CA GLY A 91 -8.86 -0.16 -16.43
C GLY A 91 -7.66 0.75 -16.14
N GLY A 92 -7.21 0.83 -14.88
CA GLY A 92 -6.02 1.57 -14.47
C GLY A 92 -6.28 3.00 -14.00
N CYS A 93 -7.52 3.34 -13.61
CA CYS A 93 -7.81 4.64 -13.01
C CYS A 93 -7.13 4.82 -11.65
N ASP A 94 -6.96 3.76 -10.87
CA ASP A 94 -6.23 3.74 -9.61
C ASP A 94 -4.78 4.19 -9.79
N VAL A 95 -4.09 3.68 -10.81
CA VAL A 95 -2.75 4.09 -11.20
C VAL A 95 -2.73 5.56 -11.60
N LYS A 96 -3.68 6.03 -12.40
CA LYS A 96 -3.77 7.44 -12.82
C LYS A 96 -3.98 8.38 -11.64
N LEU A 97 -4.92 8.07 -10.75
CA LEU A 97 -5.21 8.89 -9.56
C LEU A 97 -4.01 8.92 -8.60
N ALA A 98 -3.28 7.81 -8.47
CA ALA A 98 -2.06 7.78 -7.67
C ALA A 98 -0.91 8.56 -8.30
N ASP A 99 -0.79 8.52 -9.64
CA ASP A 99 0.19 9.31 -10.40
C ASP A 99 -0.06 10.82 -10.24
N GLU A 100 -1.33 11.26 -10.23
CA GLU A 100 -1.71 12.66 -9.95
C GLU A 100 -1.23 13.15 -8.57
N LEU A 101 -1.07 12.23 -7.60
CA LEU A 101 -0.53 12.52 -6.26
C LEU A 101 1.01 12.40 -6.20
N GLY A 102 1.66 12.02 -7.29
CA GLY A 102 3.10 11.75 -7.35
C GLY A 102 3.51 10.53 -6.54
N ALA A 103 2.66 9.48 -6.51
CA ALA A 103 2.97 8.20 -5.90
C ALA A 103 3.92 7.37 -6.77
N ASP A 104 4.69 6.49 -6.14
CA ASP A 104 5.50 5.48 -6.84
C ASP A 104 4.70 4.17 -7.02
N LEU A 105 3.79 3.92 -6.08
CA LEU A 105 2.92 2.74 -6.03
C LEU A 105 1.48 3.16 -5.70
N ALA A 106 0.52 2.43 -6.25
CA ALA A 106 -0.88 2.49 -5.83
C ALA A 106 -1.23 1.20 -5.10
N MET A 107 -2.08 1.30 -4.06
CA MET A 107 -2.70 0.16 -3.43
C MET A 107 -4.22 0.30 -3.44
N THR A 108 -4.87 -0.71 -3.99
CA THR A 108 -6.32 -0.91 -3.92
C THR A 108 -6.60 -2.25 -3.24
N GLY A 109 -7.84 -2.48 -2.85
CA GLY A 109 -8.21 -3.77 -2.31
C GLY A 109 -9.70 -4.00 -2.27
N VAL A 110 -10.06 -5.28 -2.26
CA VAL A 110 -11.45 -5.73 -2.26
C VAL A 110 -11.65 -6.79 -1.18
N VAL A 111 -12.71 -6.60 -0.39
CA VAL A 111 -13.28 -7.65 0.44
C VAL A 111 -14.36 -8.35 -0.37
N GLN A 112 -14.13 -9.61 -0.75
CA GLN A 112 -15.15 -10.39 -1.45
C GLN A 112 -15.88 -11.27 -0.45
N LYS A 113 -17.20 -11.07 -0.33
CA LYS A 113 -18.08 -11.81 0.55
C LYS A 113 -18.99 -12.69 -0.28
N VAL A 114 -18.83 -14.01 -0.15
CA VAL A 114 -19.76 -14.99 -0.75
C VAL A 114 -20.74 -15.55 0.28
N SER A 115 -20.41 -15.45 1.58
CA SER A 115 -21.32 -15.69 2.70
C SER A 115 -20.81 -15.00 3.97
N ASN A 116 -21.59 -15.04 5.06
CA ASN A 116 -21.17 -14.50 6.36
C ASN A 116 -19.92 -15.16 6.95
N LEU A 117 -19.59 -16.38 6.51
CA LEU A 117 -18.46 -17.15 7.02
C LEU A 117 -17.35 -17.34 5.97
N ILE A 118 -17.60 -16.98 4.71
CA ILE A 118 -16.67 -17.17 3.61
C ILE A 118 -16.43 -15.80 2.97
N LEU A 119 -15.31 -15.20 3.33
CA LEU A 119 -14.83 -13.94 2.80
C LEU A 119 -13.35 -14.04 2.47
N ASN A 120 -12.90 -13.29 1.48
CA ASN A 120 -11.49 -13.07 1.20
C ASN A 120 -11.18 -11.57 1.17
N ILE A 121 -9.90 -11.24 1.31
CA ILE A 121 -9.39 -9.88 1.09
C ILE A 121 -8.29 -9.99 0.05
N ASN A 122 -8.44 -9.24 -1.04
CA ASN A 122 -7.41 -9.10 -2.06
C ASN A 122 -6.84 -7.69 -1.99
N LEU A 123 -5.51 -7.58 -1.97
CA LEU A 123 -4.80 -6.32 -2.07
C LEU A 123 -3.99 -6.33 -3.36
N TYR A 124 -4.03 -5.24 -4.09
CA TYR A 124 -3.29 -5.06 -5.34
C TYR A 124 -2.30 -3.92 -5.17
N LEU A 125 -1.07 -4.11 -5.65
CA LEU A 125 0.00 -3.13 -5.51
C LEU A 125 0.67 -2.88 -6.87
N PRO A 126 -0.03 -2.28 -7.84
CA PRO A 126 0.60 -1.88 -9.09
C PRO A 126 1.61 -0.76 -8.86
N CYS A 127 2.66 -0.78 -9.67
CA CYS A 127 3.62 0.31 -9.73
C CYS A 127 3.19 1.34 -10.79
N ILE A 128 3.48 2.61 -10.52
CA ILE A 128 3.18 3.70 -11.45
C ILE A 128 4.21 3.70 -12.58
N PRO A 129 3.80 3.70 -13.86
CA PRO A 129 4.74 3.69 -14.99
C PRO A 129 5.78 4.81 -14.90
N GLY A 130 7.06 4.44 -14.90
CA GLY A 130 8.19 5.39 -14.80
C GLY A 130 8.74 5.60 -13.39
N ASN A 131 8.04 5.14 -12.35
CA ASN A 131 8.50 5.15 -10.95
C ASN A 131 8.91 3.73 -10.46
N CYS A 132 8.90 2.77 -11.39
CA CYS A 132 9.56 1.47 -11.32
C CYS A 132 10.81 1.52 -12.21
#